data_AF-A0A286AEI2-F1
#
_entry.id   AF-A0A286AEI2-F1
#
_cell.length_a   1.000
_cell.length_b   1.000
_cell.length_c   1.000
_cell.angle_alpha   90.00
_cell.angle_beta   90.00
_cell.angle_gamma   90.00
#
_symmetry.space_group_name_H-M   'P 1'
#
loop_
_entity.id
_entity.type
_entity.pdbx_description
1 polymer ?
#
loop_
_entity_poly.entity_id
_entity_poly.type
_entity_poly.pdbx_seq_one_letter_code
_entity_poly.pdbx_strand_id
1 'polypeptide(L)'
;MERDFFKQYIQEHKDAFENEALPPNMLGNILGNLKEREELKLQAQNKRRLTYTWLAVACSLFLALGAYLFVSQETKELAQPNTQIATNIPNAIEQPIVSKNEEAPIIENTAVKSTKQFAAHQPTVNPHQAIYDGLADSLSVASRLDAIIKAGTLTSLNDKLKTELCRAFDNDGNDNVRLAALEVLSKFSNDKYIQEQLMAGLSKEKDPVVQLELIKIMGNNSNPETTNKLIAMANNPFTVEAVKEQVYYALLTNNN
;
A
#
# COMPACT_ATOMS: atom_id res chain seq x y z
N MET A 1 -1.33 15.28 -0.26
CA MET A 1 -2.60 14.70 -0.75
C MET A 1 -2.71 13.20 -0.47
N GLU A 2 -1.60 12.47 -0.24
CA GLU A 2 -1.62 11.02 0.08
C GLU A 2 -2.22 10.67 1.45
N ARG A 3 -2.10 11.56 2.44
CA ARG A 3 -2.61 11.32 3.81
C ARG A 3 -4.13 11.12 3.90
N ASP A 4 -4.89 11.60 2.91
CA ASP A 4 -6.36 11.46 2.90
C ASP A 4 -6.82 10.16 2.24
N PHE A 5 -6.04 9.61 1.30
CA PHE A 5 -6.40 8.37 0.59
C PHE A 5 -6.45 7.18 1.55
N PHE A 6 -5.37 6.95 2.31
CA PHE A 6 -5.32 5.81 3.23
C PHE A 6 -6.44 5.89 4.27
N LYS A 7 -6.74 7.09 4.77
CA LYS A 7 -7.86 7.31 5.69
C LYS A 7 -9.19 6.96 5.05
N GLN A 8 -9.44 7.43 3.83
CA GLN A 8 -10.68 7.17 3.11
C GLN A 8 -10.83 5.68 2.77
N TYR A 9 -9.76 5.03 2.32
CA TYR A 9 -9.73 3.60 2.01
C TYR A 9 -9.98 2.75 3.25
N ILE A 10 -9.29 3.04 4.37
CA ILE A 10 -9.53 2.34 5.65
C ILE A 10 -10.97 2.54 6.11
N GLN A 11 -11.52 3.75 5.93
CA GLN A 11 -12.89 4.05 6.32
C GLN A 11 -13.94 3.34 5.45
N GLU A 12 -13.71 3.25 4.13
CA GLU A 12 -14.58 2.58 3.17
C GLU A 12 -14.54 1.05 3.32
N HIS A 13 -13.36 0.51 3.65
CA HIS A 13 -13.15 -0.91 3.88
C HIS A 13 -13.14 -1.28 5.36
N LYS A 14 -13.67 -0.42 6.23
CA LYS A 14 -13.60 -0.57 7.70
C LYS A 14 -14.05 -1.95 8.16
N ASP A 15 -15.18 -2.43 7.66
CA ASP A 15 -15.71 -3.74 8.04
C ASP A 15 -14.74 -4.87 7.69
N ALA A 16 -13.98 -4.75 6.60
CA ALA A 16 -12.98 -5.74 6.22
C ALA A 16 -11.74 -5.74 7.16
N PHE A 17 -11.52 -4.66 7.91
CA PHE A 17 -10.51 -4.58 8.96
C PHE A 17 -11.04 -4.99 10.35
N GLU A 18 -12.33 -4.77 10.60
CA GLU A 18 -12.99 -5.07 11.89
C GLU A 18 -13.47 -6.53 11.99
N ASN A 19 -13.68 -7.21 10.86
CA ASN A 19 -14.07 -8.62 10.82
C ASN A 19 -12.85 -9.54 11.08
N GLU A 20 -13.05 -10.66 11.78
CA GLU A 20 -11.99 -11.68 12.03
C GLU A 20 -11.39 -12.28 10.75
N ALA A 21 -12.09 -12.18 9.62
CA ALA A 21 -11.59 -12.62 8.33
C ALA A 21 -11.00 -11.43 7.54
N LEU A 22 -9.67 -11.29 7.57
CA LEU A 22 -8.96 -10.33 6.72
C LEU A 22 -9.20 -10.66 5.24
N PRO A 23 -9.60 -9.69 4.39
CA PRO A 23 -9.86 -9.95 2.98
C PRO A 23 -8.58 -10.39 2.25
N PRO A 24 -8.68 -11.36 1.32
CA PRO A 24 -7.54 -11.72 0.47
C PRO A 24 -7.12 -10.52 -0.39
N ASN A 25 -5.83 -10.46 -0.72
CA ASN A 25 -5.20 -9.44 -1.54
C ASN A 25 -5.48 -7.99 -1.11
N MET A 26 -5.62 -7.73 0.19
CA MET A 26 -5.88 -6.38 0.69
C MET A 26 -4.82 -5.38 0.20
N LEU A 27 -3.55 -5.76 0.30
CA LEU A 27 -2.43 -4.88 -0.05
C LEU A 27 -2.29 -4.69 -1.57
N GLY A 28 -2.49 -5.73 -2.39
CA GLY A 28 -2.46 -5.56 -3.84
C GLY A 28 -3.63 -4.73 -4.34
N ASN A 29 -4.81 -4.81 -3.70
CA ASN A 29 -5.93 -3.91 -4.00
C ASN A 29 -5.60 -2.45 -3.69
N ILE A 30 -4.95 -2.18 -2.55
CA ILE A 30 -4.49 -0.83 -2.19
C ILE A 30 -3.49 -0.32 -3.24
N LEU A 31 -2.49 -1.13 -3.60
CA LEU A 31 -1.48 -0.77 -4.59
C LEU A 31 -2.07 -0.55 -5.99
N GLY A 32 -3.01 -1.40 -6.41
CA GLY A 32 -3.73 -1.26 -7.67
C GLY A 32 -4.48 0.07 -7.73
N ASN A 33 -5.22 0.40 -6.67
CA ASN A 33 -5.97 1.65 -6.57
C ASN A 33 -5.06 2.89 -6.54
N LEU A 34 -3.87 2.78 -5.91
CA LEU A 34 -2.86 3.83 -5.94
C LEU A 34 -2.33 4.05 -7.36
N LYS A 35 -1.97 2.96 -8.06
CA LYS A 35 -1.48 3.02 -9.43
C LYS A 35 -2.51 3.61 -10.39
N GLU A 36 -3.76 3.16 -10.33
CA GLU A 36 -4.84 3.70 -11.17
C GLU A 36 -5.00 5.21 -10.95
N ARG A 37 -4.94 5.67 -9.70
CA ARG A 37 -5.00 7.11 -9.38
C ARG A 37 -3.78 7.87 -9.90
N GLU A 38 -2.58 7.30 -9.83
CA GLU A 38 -1.39 7.91 -10.43
C GLU A 38 -1.53 8.05 -11.94
N GLU A 39 -2.02 7.01 -12.62
CA GLU A 39 -2.29 7.04 -14.05
C GLU A 39 -3.32 8.11 -14.40
N LEU A 40 -4.42 8.20 -13.65
CA LEU A 40 -5.43 9.24 -13.81
C LEU A 40 -4.85 10.65 -13.61
N LYS A 41 -3.98 10.85 -12.62
CA LYS A 41 -3.27 12.13 -12.41
C LYS A 41 -2.35 12.46 -13.57
N LEU A 42 -1.59 11.48 -14.05
CA LEU A 42 -0.68 11.66 -15.18
C LEU A 42 -1.45 12.03 -16.45
N GLN A 43 -2.57 11.35 -16.72
CA GLN A 43 -3.47 11.66 -17.82
C GLN A 43 -4.07 13.06 -17.69
N ALA A 44 -4.57 13.43 -16.51
CA ALA A 44 -5.11 14.76 -16.25
C ALA A 44 -4.04 15.86 -16.43
N GLN A 45 -2.82 15.61 -15.96
CA GLN A 45 -1.69 16.51 -16.13
C GLN A 45 -1.29 16.67 -17.59
N ASN A 46 -1.24 15.57 -18.36
CA ASN A 46 -0.96 15.60 -19.79
C ASN A 46 -2.05 16.35 -20.57
N LYS A 47 -3.34 16.13 -20.23
CA LYS A 47 -4.45 16.88 -20.82
C LYS A 47 -4.36 18.38 -20.51
N ARG A 48 -4.00 18.74 -19.27
CA ARG A 48 -3.79 20.14 -18.86
C ARG A 48 -2.62 20.79 -19.61
N ARG A 49 -1.49 20.09 -19.78
CA ARG A 49 -0.35 20.57 -20.59
C ARG A 49 -0.77 20.83 -22.04
N LEU A 50 -1.52 19.90 -22.64
CA LEU A 50 -2.04 20.06 -24.00
C LEU A 50 -2.96 21.30 -24.10
N THR A 51 -3.83 21.56 -23.13
CA THR A 51 -4.69 22.77 -23.19
C THR A 51 -3.90 24.08 -23.08
N TYR A 52 -2.84 24.13 -22.25
CA TYR A 52 -2.03 25.35 -22.12
C TYR A 52 -1.18 25.62 -23.36
N THR A 53 -0.69 24.60 -24.07
CA THR A 53 0.06 24.82 -25.30
C THR A 53 -0.84 25.44 -26.37
N TRP A 54 -2.06 24.94 -26.53
CA TRP A 54 -3.03 25.53 -27.46
C TRP A 54 -3.48 26.93 -27.05
N LEU A 55 -3.69 27.18 -25.75
CA LEU A 55 -4.03 28.51 -25.24
C LEU A 55 -2.89 29.52 -25.45
N ALA A 56 -1.64 29.13 -25.20
CA ALA A 56 -0.47 29.98 -25.40
C ALA A 56 -0.27 30.33 -26.89
N VAL A 57 -0.50 29.36 -27.79
CA VAL A 57 -0.47 29.59 -29.25
C VAL A 57 -1.56 30.60 -29.65
N ALA A 58 -2.78 30.46 -29.14
CA ALA A 58 -3.87 31.40 -29.42
C ALA A 58 -3.56 32.81 -28.90
N CYS A 59 -3.07 32.94 -27.66
CA CYS A 59 -2.65 34.24 -27.09
C CYS A 59 -1.52 34.89 -27.90
N SER A 60 -0.55 34.11 -28.36
CA SER A 60 0.57 34.62 -29.17
C SER A 60 0.09 35.13 -30.52
N LEU A 61 -0.84 34.42 -31.18
CA LEU A 61 -1.47 34.89 -32.42
C LEU A 61 -2.26 36.18 -32.20
N PHE A 62 -3.01 36.29 -31.11
CA PHE A 62 -3.73 37.52 -30.77
C PHE A 62 -2.80 38.71 -30.51
N LEU A 63 -1.69 38.50 -29.78
CA LEU A 63 -0.70 39.55 -29.53
C LEU A 63 0.00 39.98 -30.82
N ALA A 64 0.35 39.04 -31.71
CA ALA A 64 0.92 39.35 -33.02
C ALA A 64 -0.06 40.16 -33.89
N LEU A 65 -1.34 39.76 -33.90
CA LEU A 65 -2.40 40.46 -34.63
C LEU A 65 -2.66 41.86 -34.05
N GLY A 66 -2.67 41.98 -32.71
CA GLY A 66 -2.82 43.26 -32.02
C GLY A 66 -1.65 44.20 -32.28
N ALA A 67 -0.40 43.70 -32.23
CA ALA A 67 0.79 44.48 -32.56
C ALA A 67 0.77 44.95 -34.03
N TYR A 68 0.32 44.10 -34.95
CA TYR A 68 0.17 44.45 -36.37
C TYR A 68 -0.84 45.59 -36.58
N LEU A 69 -2.00 45.52 -35.92
CA LEU A 69 -3.01 46.58 -35.99
C LEU A 69 -2.53 47.87 -35.30
N PHE A 70 -1.78 47.75 -34.20
CA PHE A 70 -1.24 48.89 -33.46
C PHE A 70 -0.19 49.66 -34.26
N VAL A 71 0.74 48.96 -34.93
CA VAL A 71 1.74 49.58 -35.83
C VAL A 71 1.09 50.19 -37.07
N SER A 72 -0.12 49.73 -37.44
CA SER A 72 -0.87 50.27 -38.58
C SER A 72 -1.68 51.53 -38.25
N GLN A 73 -1.68 52.00 -37.01
CA GLN A 73 -2.35 53.25 -36.62
C GLN A 73 -1.33 54.33 -36.23
N GLU A 74 -1.00 55.23 -37.16
CA GLU A 74 -0.45 56.53 -36.77
C GLU A 74 -1.41 57.70 -37.06
N THR A 75 -1.50 58.54 -36.02
CA THR A 75 -2.11 59.87 -35.87
C THR A 75 -3.62 59.94 -35.58
N LYS A 76 -3.92 60.10 -34.28
CA LYS A 76 -4.66 61.25 -33.75
C LYS A 76 -4.51 61.32 -32.23
N GLU A 77 -3.79 62.35 -31.79
CA GLU A 77 -3.66 62.76 -30.40
C GLU A 77 -4.78 63.75 -30.05
N LEU A 78 -5.32 63.71 -28.82
CA LEU A 78 -5.85 64.88 -28.09
C LEU A 78 -6.25 64.52 -26.63
N ALA A 79 -5.43 65.03 -25.71
CA ALA A 79 -5.74 65.68 -24.43
C ALA A 79 -6.63 65.00 -23.34
N GLN A 80 -6.05 64.92 -22.13
CA GLN A 80 -6.75 64.81 -20.84
C GLN A 80 -7.58 66.07 -20.53
N PRO A 81 -8.59 65.95 -19.63
CA PRO A 81 -8.52 66.79 -18.43
C PRO A 81 -8.92 66.09 -17.10
N ASN A 82 -8.11 66.38 -16.08
CA ASN A 82 -8.38 66.67 -14.66
C ASN A 82 -9.43 65.88 -13.83
N THR A 83 -8.89 65.10 -12.90
CA THR A 83 -9.06 65.15 -11.42
C THR A 83 -10.41 65.53 -10.80
N GLN A 84 -10.97 64.63 -9.99
CA GLN A 84 -11.50 64.98 -8.66
C GLN A 84 -11.12 63.90 -7.62
N ILE A 85 -10.35 64.32 -6.63
CA ILE A 85 -10.14 63.63 -5.35
C ILE A 85 -11.23 64.12 -4.40
N ALA A 86 -11.92 63.21 -3.72
CA ALA A 86 -12.56 63.52 -2.44
C ALA A 86 -12.51 62.27 -1.54
N THR A 87 -11.66 62.39 -0.51
CA THR A 87 -11.52 61.58 0.70
C THR A 87 -12.83 61.41 1.49
N ASN A 88 -13.03 60.24 2.10
CA ASN A 88 -13.30 60.07 3.55
C ASN A 88 -13.26 58.59 3.97
N ILE A 89 -12.55 58.34 5.07
CA ILE A 89 -12.33 57.08 5.84
C ILE A 89 -12.95 57.34 7.24
N PRO A 90 -13.12 56.40 8.22
CA PRO A 90 -13.43 54.96 8.27
C PRO A 90 -14.71 54.67 9.09
N ASN A 91 -15.20 53.42 9.09
CA ASN A 91 -15.80 52.76 10.26
C ASN A 91 -15.41 51.27 10.16
N ALA A 92 -14.45 50.75 10.94
CA ALA A 92 -14.49 50.43 12.37
C ALA A 92 -15.44 49.26 12.70
N ILE A 93 -14.80 48.09 12.91
CA ILE A 93 -15.01 47.03 13.93
C ILE A 93 -16.46 46.48 14.04
N GLU A 94 -16.75 45.19 13.85
CA GLU A 94 -16.53 44.15 14.88
C GLU A 94 -16.70 42.72 14.35
N GLN A 95 -15.78 41.85 14.80
CA GLN A 95 -15.99 40.41 14.90
C GLN A 95 -16.95 40.12 16.06
N PRO A 96 -17.63 38.96 16.06
CA PRO A 96 -17.84 38.26 17.32
C PRO A 96 -16.92 37.05 17.46
N ILE A 97 -16.46 36.96 18.68
CA ILE A 97 -15.54 36.00 19.26
C ILE A 97 -16.34 34.80 19.76
N VAL A 98 -15.75 33.62 19.60
CA VAL A 98 -15.83 32.39 20.41
C VAL A 98 -16.79 32.35 21.62
N SER A 99 -17.56 31.27 21.71
CA SER A 99 -17.89 30.50 22.93
C SER A 99 -18.13 29.07 22.45
N LYS A 100 -17.26 28.07 22.64
CA LYS A 100 -16.79 27.37 23.86
C LYS A 100 -17.90 26.90 24.81
N ASN A 101 -17.76 25.61 25.15
CA ASN A 101 -18.46 24.76 26.11
C ASN A 101 -19.72 24.12 25.49
N GLU A 102 -19.92 22.81 25.58
CA GLU A 102 -19.81 22.03 26.80
C GLU A 102 -19.57 20.54 26.52
N GLU A 103 -18.71 19.97 27.36
CA GLU A 103 -18.34 18.58 27.48
C GLU A 103 -19.17 18.02 28.65
N ALA A 104 -19.83 16.88 28.48
CA ALA A 104 -20.07 15.96 29.59
C ALA A 104 -20.55 14.57 29.15
N PRO A 105 -20.26 13.54 29.96
CA PRO A 105 -19.97 12.18 29.51
C PRO A 105 -21.04 11.18 29.94
N ILE A 106 -21.12 10.00 29.30
CA ILE A 106 -21.89 8.88 29.84
C ILE A 106 -21.16 7.54 29.63
N ILE A 107 -20.50 7.12 30.71
CA ILE A 107 -20.50 5.79 31.35
C ILE A 107 -19.79 4.61 30.65
N GLU A 108 -18.59 4.39 31.19
CA GLU A 108 -17.90 3.12 31.40
C GLU A 108 -18.79 2.07 32.08
N ASN A 109 -18.94 0.89 31.48
CA ASN A 109 -19.41 -0.31 32.19
C ASN A 109 -18.37 -1.42 32.05
N THR A 110 -17.55 -1.49 33.09
CA THR A 110 -16.76 -2.65 33.48
C THR A 110 -17.70 -3.80 33.84
N ALA A 111 -17.52 -4.97 33.23
CA ALA A 111 -18.06 -6.22 33.75
C ALA A 111 -17.10 -7.37 33.46
N VAL A 112 -16.07 -7.46 34.30
CA VAL A 112 -15.24 -8.65 34.47
C VAL A 112 -16.11 -9.75 35.09
N LYS A 113 -16.36 -10.83 34.36
CA LYS A 113 -16.83 -12.10 34.94
C LYS A 113 -15.70 -13.11 34.92
N SER A 114 -15.09 -13.26 36.09
CA SER A 114 -14.23 -14.37 36.49
C SER A 114 -14.96 -15.69 36.28
N THR A 115 -14.38 -16.57 35.45
CA THR A 115 -14.79 -17.97 35.38
C THR A 115 -13.67 -18.83 35.97
N LYS A 116 -14.05 -19.61 36.98
CA LYS A 116 -13.20 -20.49 37.78
C LYS A 116 -12.53 -21.55 36.90
N GLN A 117 -11.22 -21.73 37.11
CA GLN A 117 -10.42 -22.83 36.56
C GLN A 117 -10.92 -24.19 37.09
N PHE A 118 -11.32 -25.07 36.17
CA PHE A 118 -11.30 -26.51 36.43
C PHE A 118 -9.88 -27.00 36.16
N ALA A 119 -9.20 -27.49 37.20
CA ALA A 119 -7.95 -28.21 37.05
C ALA A 119 -8.24 -29.59 36.44
N ALA A 120 -8.14 -29.69 35.11
CA ALA A 120 -8.15 -30.95 34.38
C ALA A 120 -6.70 -31.35 34.06
N HIS A 121 -6.42 -32.66 34.15
CA HIS A 121 -5.17 -33.32 33.79
C HIS A 121 -4.45 -32.59 32.65
N GLN A 122 -3.21 -32.13 32.86
CA GLN A 122 -2.38 -31.71 31.73
C GLN A 122 -2.04 -32.97 30.93
N PRO A 123 -2.56 -33.13 29.70
CA PRO A 123 -1.90 -34.02 28.75
C PRO A 123 -0.48 -33.49 28.59
N THR A 124 0.47 -34.30 28.13
CA THR A 124 1.74 -33.77 27.62
C THR A 124 1.43 -32.90 26.39
N VAL A 125 1.04 -31.64 26.63
CA VAL A 125 0.67 -30.70 25.58
C VAL A 125 1.95 -30.39 24.84
N ASN A 126 2.00 -30.78 23.56
CA ASN A 126 3.07 -30.33 22.69
C ASN A 126 3.15 -28.79 22.82
N PRO A 127 4.31 -28.21 23.14
CA PRO A 127 4.41 -26.76 23.37
C PRO A 127 4.00 -25.94 22.14
N HIS A 128 3.94 -26.57 20.96
CA HIS A 128 3.49 -25.99 19.71
C HIS A 128 2.05 -26.38 19.32
N GLN A 129 1.29 -27.07 20.18
CA GLN A 129 -0.05 -27.58 19.84
C GLN A 129 -0.98 -26.45 19.38
N ALA A 130 -1.00 -25.33 20.12
CA ALA A 130 -1.81 -24.17 19.75
C ALA A 130 -1.42 -23.57 18.39
N ILE A 131 -0.14 -23.65 18.01
CA ILE A 131 0.32 -23.20 16.68
C ILE A 131 -0.20 -24.15 15.60
N TYR A 132 -0.13 -25.46 15.83
CA TYR A 132 -0.65 -26.44 14.86
C TYR A 132 -2.17 -26.33 14.69
N ASP A 133 -2.90 -26.20 15.79
CA ASP A 133 -4.36 -26.09 15.76
C ASP A 133 -4.78 -24.84 14.99
N GLY A 134 -4.13 -23.71 15.24
CA GLY A 134 -4.42 -22.47 14.52
C GLY A 134 -4.04 -22.54 13.03
N LEU A 135 -2.88 -23.11 12.67
CA LEU A 135 -2.48 -23.30 11.26
C LEU A 135 -3.39 -24.28 10.49
N ALA A 136 -4.05 -25.20 11.20
CA ALA A 136 -4.99 -26.16 10.62
C ALA A 136 -6.42 -25.59 10.48
N ASP A 137 -6.70 -24.43 11.08
CA ASP A 137 -8.03 -23.81 11.05
C ASP A 137 -8.36 -23.24 9.66
N SER A 138 -9.02 -24.06 8.85
CA SER A 138 -9.46 -23.67 7.51
C SER A 138 -10.52 -22.56 7.49
N LEU A 139 -11.22 -22.33 8.60
CA LEU A 139 -12.37 -21.42 8.66
C LEU A 139 -11.98 -20.01 9.11
N SER A 140 -10.93 -19.86 9.91
CA SER A 140 -10.51 -18.58 10.46
C SER A 140 -9.14 -18.12 9.96
N VAL A 141 -9.15 -17.04 9.18
CA VAL A 141 -7.92 -16.34 8.75
C VAL A 141 -7.16 -15.78 9.96
N ALA A 142 -7.88 -15.16 10.91
CA ALA A 142 -7.29 -14.66 12.15
C ALA A 142 -6.58 -15.75 12.96
N SER A 143 -7.20 -16.94 13.08
CA SER A 143 -6.60 -18.09 13.79
C SER A 143 -5.27 -18.53 13.15
N ARG A 144 -5.23 -18.63 11.81
CA ARG A 144 -4.00 -18.97 11.08
C ARG A 144 -2.93 -17.90 11.23
N LEU A 145 -3.27 -16.62 11.15
CA LEU A 145 -2.33 -15.53 11.34
C LEU A 145 -1.77 -15.48 12.76
N ASP A 146 -2.62 -15.62 13.78
CA ASP A 146 -2.18 -15.68 15.18
C ASP A 146 -1.21 -16.85 15.40
N ALA A 147 -1.49 -18.01 14.80
CA ALA A 147 -0.56 -19.14 14.85
C ALA A 147 0.78 -18.86 14.16
N ILE A 148 0.78 -18.19 13.01
CA ILE A 148 2.01 -17.77 12.31
C ILE A 148 2.80 -16.77 13.16
N ILE A 149 2.12 -15.78 13.76
CA ILE A 149 2.75 -14.78 14.64
C ILE A 149 3.42 -15.49 15.82
N LYS A 150 2.73 -16.43 16.47
CA LYS A 150 3.28 -17.26 17.56
C LYS A 150 4.50 -18.06 17.07
N ALA A 151 4.42 -18.70 15.90
CA ALA A 151 5.55 -19.41 15.32
C ALA A 151 6.76 -18.49 15.06
N GLY A 152 6.49 -17.24 14.64
CA GLY A 152 7.50 -16.21 14.40
C GLY A 152 8.24 -15.70 15.64
N THR A 153 7.77 -16.04 16.85
CA THR A 153 8.48 -15.76 18.12
C THR A 153 9.45 -16.86 18.54
N LEU A 154 9.41 -18.02 17.87
CA LEU A 154 10.27 -19.14 18.19
C LEU A 154 11.69 -18.87 17.70
N THR A 155 12.69 -19.36 18.44
CA THR A 155 14.10 -19.29 18.04
C THR A 155 14.48 -20.38 17.04
N SER A 156 13.69 -21.44 16.93
CA SER A 156 13.88 -22.53 15.98
C SER A 156 12.55 -23.19 15.62
N LEU A 157 12.49 -23.78 14.43
CA LEU A 157 11.34 -24.53 13.93
C LEU A 157 11.70 -26.02 13.86
N ASN A 158 10.87 -26.87 14.44
CA ASN A 158 10.94 -28.31 14.18
C ASN A 158 10.41 -28.61 12.75
N ASP A 159 10.72 -29.80 12.22
CA ASP A 159 10.41 -30.13 10.82
C ASP A 159 8.91 -30.10 10.50
N LYS A 160 8.05 -30.43 11.47
CA LYS A 160 6.60 -30.31 11.31
C LYS A 160 6.17 -28.86 11.18
N LEU A 161 6.67 -27.95 12.02
CA LEU A 161 6.39 -26.52 11.89
C LEU A 161 6.93 -25.92 10.59
N LYS A 162 8.13 -26.33 10.14
CA LYS A 162 8.65 -25.92 8.83
C LYS A 162 7.68 -26.33 7.73
N THR A 163 7.26 -27.59 7.74
CA THR A 163 6.32 -28.13 6.75
C THR A 163 4.98 -27.39 6.75
N GLU A 164 4.42 -27.12 7.93
CA GLU A 164 3.12 -26.42 8.05
C GLU A 164 3.22 -24.94 7.62
N LEU A 165 4.30 -24.25 7.96
CA LEU A 165 4.53 -22.87 7.52
C LEU A 165 4.78 -22.79 6.01
N CYS A 166 5.56 -23.72 5.44
CA CYS A 166 5.72 -23.83 4.00
C CYS A 166 4.38 -24.15 3.30
N ARG A 167 3.54 -25.01 3.90
CA ARG A 167 2.19 -25.29 3.38
C ARG A 167 1.32 -24.04 3.40
N ALA A 168 1.35 -23.25 4.48
CA ALA A 168 0.64 -21.98 4.58
C ALA A 168 1.15 -20.98 3.52
N PHE A 169 2.46 -20.83 3.38
CA PHE A 169 3.06 -19.99 2.34
C PHE A 169 2.69 -20.43 0.92
N ASP A 170 2.68 -21.74 0.62
CA ASP A 170 2.46 -22.22 -0.74
C ASP A 170 0.97 -22.27 -1.14
N ASN A 171 0.07 -22.54 -0.18
CA ASN A 171 -1.28 -23.01 -0.48
C ASN A 171 -2.39 -22.32 0.31
N ASP A 172 -2.10 -21.35 1.20
CA ASP A 172 -3.18 -20.67 1.91
C ASP A 172 -4.04 -19.86 0.95
N GLY A 173 -5.36 -19.99 1.09
CA GLY A 173 -6.32 -19.26 0.25
C GLY A 173 -6.30 -17.75 0.48
N ASN A 174 -5.65 -17.27 1.54
CA ASN A 174 -5.52 -15.85 1.84
C ASN A 174 -4.09 -15.35 1.66
N ASP A 175 -3.90 -14.37 0.77
CA ASP A 175 -2.57 -13.85 0.44
C ASP A 175 -1.86 -13.20 1.65
N ASN A 176 -2.61 -12.64 2.62
CA ASN A 176 -2.01 -12.08 3.83
C ASN A 176 -1.45 -13.19 4.74
N VAL A 177 -2.09 -14.36 4.76
CA VAL A 177 -1.56 -15.55 5.48
C VAL A 177 -0.29 -16.03 4.79
N ARG A 178 -0.28 -16.08 3.45
CA ARG A 178 0.94 -16.44 2.69
C ARG A 178 2.08 -15.45 2.94
N LEU A 179 1.78 -14.15 2.96
CA LEU A 179 2.76 -13.10 3.27
C LEU A 179 3.31 -13.22 4.69
N ALA A 180 2.45 -13.44 5.69
CA ALA A 180 2.88 -13.62 7.07
C ALA A 180 3.75 -14.89 7.23
N ALA A 181 3.36 -15.99 6.58
CA ALA A 181 4.15 -17.22 6.58
C ALA A 181 5.53 -16.99 5.93
N LEU A 182 5.57 -16.29 4.79
CA LEU A 182 6.80 -15.90 4.12
C LEU A 182 7.72 -15.06 5.02
N GLU A 183 7.18 -14.08 5.75
CA GLU A 183 7.95 -13.27 6.69
C GLU A 183 8.60 -14.12 7.78
N VAL A 184 7.85 -15.07 8.35
CA VAL A 184 8.41 -15.99 9.35
C VAL A 184 9.47 -16.90 8.74
N LEU A 185 9.20 -17.50 7.57
CA LEU A 185 10.14 -18.39 6.87
C LEU A 185 11.44 -17.67 6.50
N SER A 186 11.38 -16.37 6.18
CA SER A 186 12.56 -15.57 5.83
C SER A 186 13.62 -15.54 6.93
N LYS A 187 13.19 -15.55 8.20
CA LYS A 187 14.06 -15.60 9.40
C LYS A 187 14.86 -16.90 9.49
N PHE A 188 14.39 -17.95 8.81
CA PHE A 188 14.99 -19.28 8.78
C PHE A 188 15.47 -19.66 7.37
N SER A 189 15.71 -18.68 6.49
CA SER A 189 16.12 -18.88 5.09
C SER A 189 17.47 -19.60 4.89
N ASN A 190 18.26 -19.76 5.96
CA ASN A 190 19.46 -20.60 5.98
C ASN A 190 19.15 -22.11 6.03
N ASP A 191 17.93 -22.50 6.41
CA ASP A 191 17.50 -23.90 6.34
C ASP A 191 17.27 -24.30 4.88
N LYS A 192 17.96 -25.37 4.44
CA LYS A 192 17.93 -25.83 3.05
C LYS A 192 16.52 -26.17 2.58
N TYR A 193 15.71 -26.85 3.42
CA TYR A 193 14.36 -27.23 3.04
C TYR A 193 13.49 -25.97 2.84
N ILE A 194 13.59 -25.00 3.74
CA ILE A 194 12.86 -23.72 3.60
C ILE A 194 13.30 -22.99 2.33
N GLN A 195 14.61 -22.89 2.08
CA GLN A 195 15.14 -22.23 0.90
C GLN A 195 14.61 -22.87 -0.41
N GLU A 196 14.55 -24.20 -0.48
CA GLU A 196 13.99 -24.93 -1.62
C GLU A 196 12.50 -24.61 -1.82
N GLN A 197 11.71 -24.52 -0.73
CA GLN A 197 10.29 -24.15 -0.83
C GLN A 197 10.11 -22.69 -1.31
N LEU A 198 10.88 -21.74 -0.76
CA LEU A 198 10.83 -20.35 -1.18
C LEU A 198 11.23 -20.18 -2.66
N MET A 199 12.26 -20.90 -3.11
CA MET A 199 12.68 -20.92 -4.51
C MET A 199 11.60 -21.51 -5.43
N ALA A 200 10.91 -22.56 -4.99
CA ALA A 200 9.77 -23.11 -5.72
C ALA A 200 8.60 -22.11 -5.80
N GLY A 201 8.39 -21.31 -4.75
CA GLY A 201 7.39 -20.25 -4.67
C GLY A 201 7.52 -19.17 -5.75
N LEU A 202 8.75 -18.82 -6.19
CA LEU A 202 8.99 -17.77 -7.19
C LEU A 202 8.22 -17.98 -8.50
N SER A 203 7.96 -19.24 -8.88
CA SER A 203 7.22 -19.56 -10.10
C SER A 203 5.72 -19.78 -9.88
N LYS A 204 5.28 -19.98 -8.63
CA LYS A 204 3.92 -20.37 -8.28
C LYS A 204 3.09 -19.22 -7.74
N GLU A 205 3.71 -18.35 -6.94
CA GLU A 205 3.04 -17.24 -6.28
C GLU A 205 2.51 -16.26 -7.32
N LYS A 206 1.27 -15.81 -7.14
CA LYS A 206 0.55 -14.96 -8.10
C LYS A 206 0.20 -13.61 -7.50
N ASP A 207 0.14 -13.51 -6.19
CA ASP A 207 -0.10 -12.25 -5.52
C ASP A 207 1.11 -11.32 -5.69
N PRO A 208 0.96 -10.12 -6.27
CA PRO A 208 2.09 -9.23 -6.52
C PRO A 208 2.83 -8.81 -5.25
N VAL A 209 2.14 -8.72 -4.10
CA VAL A 209 2.77 -8.30 -2.84
C VAL A 209 3.61 -9.44 -2.27
N VAL A 210 3.08 -10.66 -2.27
CA VAL A 210 3.85 -11.84 -1.86
C VAL A 210 5.03 -12.08 -2.83
N GLN A 211 4.84 -11.91 -4.14
CA GLN A 211 5.93 -11.99 -5.13
C GLN A 211 7.04 -10.98 -4.84
N LEU A 212 6.71 -9.70 -4.60
CA LEU A 212 7.68 -8.66 -4.30
C LEU A 212 8.54 -9.03 -3.09
N GLU A 213 7.91 -9.49 -2.02
CA GLU A 213 8.63 -9.86 -0.80
C GLU A 213 9.48 -11.11 -1.00
N LEU A 214 8.96 -12.11 -1.71
CA LEU A 214 9.70 -13.33 -2.01
C LEU A 214 10.94 -13.04 -2.87
N ILE A 215 10.84 -12.13 -3.84
CA ILE A 215 11.98 -11.70 -4.66
C ILE A 215 13.00 -10.93 -3.80
N LYS A 216 12.58 -10.10 -2.82
CA LYS A 216 13.56 -9.46 -1.92
C LYS A 216 14.34 -10.47 -1.09
N ILE A 217 13.67 -11.51 -0.61
CA ILE A 217 14.28 -12.57 0.20
C ILE A 217 15.22 -13.42 -0.65
N MET A 218 14.74 -13.89 -1.81
CA MET A 218 15.47 -14.84 -2.65
C MET A 218 16.41 -14.18 -3.65
N GLY A 219 16.20 -12.92 -4.00
CA GLY A 219 16.91 -12.21 -5.06
C GLY A 219 18.38 -11.95 -4.77
N ASN A 220 18.78 -11.98 -3.50
CA ASN A 220 20.18 -11.87 -3.08
C ASN A 220 20.93 -13.20 -3.16
N ASN A 221 20.28 -14.29 -3.57
CA ASN A 221 20.90 -15.60 -3.70
C ASN A 221 21.41 -15.82 -5.14
N SER A 222 22.72 -16.01 -5.29
CA SER A 222 23.40 -16.22 -6.59
C SER A 222 23.20 -17.61 -7.20
N ASN A 223 22.27 -18.41 -6.67
CA ASN A 223 21.92 -19.71 -7.24
C ASN A 223 21.43 -19.55 -8.70
N PRO A 224 22.04 -20.26 -9.68
CA PRO A 224 21.61 -20.22 -11.07
C PRO A 224 20.12 -20.52 -11.29
N GLU A 225 19.52 -21.39 -10.48
CA GLU A 225 18.09 -21.70 -10.57
C GLU A 225 17.22 -20.49 -10.19
N THR A 226 17.57 -19.79 -9.11
CA THR A 226 16.92 -18.54 -8.71
C THR A 226 17.02 -17.50 -9.82
N THR A 227 18.23 -17.30 -10.37
CA THR A 227 18.46 -16.38 -11.50
C THR A 227 17.61 -16.72 -12.71
N ASN A 228 17.50 -17.99 -13.09
CA ASN A 228 16.68 -18.43 -14.21
C ASN A 228 15.18 -18.15 -13.97
N LYS A 229 14.69 -18.36 -12.75
CA LYS A 229 13.29 -18.04 -12.37
C LYS A 229 13.04 -16.54 -12.44
N LEU A 230 13.96 -15.72 -11.92
CA LEU A 230 13.87 -14.27 -12.01
C LEU A 230 13.87 -13.78 -13.47
N ILE A 231 14.75 -14.30 -14.33
CA ILE A 231 14.74 -13.99 -15.77
C ILE A 231 13.40 -14.37 -16.42
N ALA A 232 12.82 -15.51 -16.07
CA ALA A 232 11.50 -15.91 -16.56
C ALA A 232 10.39 -14.95 -16.12
N MET A 233 10.44 -14.44 -14.87
CA MET A 233 9.50 -13.44 -14.37
C MET A 233 9.62 -12.10 -15.09
N ALA A 234 10.84 -11.63 -15.37
CA ALA A 234 11.09 -10.39 -16.11
C ALA A 234 10.54 -10.45 -17.55
N ASN A 235 10.71 -11.59 -18.21
CA ASN A 235 10.27 -11.81 -19.59
C ASN A 235 8.78 -12.14 -19.72
N ASN A 236 8.08 -12.42 -18.62
CA ASN A 236 6.65 -12.72 -18.65
C ASN A 236 5.85 -11.41 -18.86
N PRO A 237 5.07 -11.29 -19.96
CA PRO A 237 4.30 -10.08 -20.25
C PRO A 237 3.21 -9.81 -19.20
N PHE A 238 2.75 -10.83 -18.48
CA PHE A 238 1.73 -10.73 -17.44
C PHE A 238 2.26 -10.41 -16.05
N THR A 239 3.58 -10.36 -15.85
CA THR A 239 4.16 -9.92 -14.58
C THR A 239 3.85 -8.44 -14.38
N VAL A 240 3.34 -8.09 -13.20
CA VAL A 240 3.04 -6.70 -12.83
C VAL A 240 4.30 -5.85 -12.86
N GLU A 241 4.19 -4.60 -13.30
CA GLU A 241 5.35 -3.71 -13.51
C GLU A 241 6.25 -3.59 -12.27
N ALA A 242 5.66 -3.33 -11.09
CA ALA A 242 6.42 -3.25 -9.84
C ALA A 242 7.21 -4.54 -9.53
N VAL A 243 6.64 -5.71 -9.86
CA VAL A 243 7.32 -7.00 -9.70
C VAL A 243 8.48 -7.10 -10.68
N LYS A 244 8.33 -6.68 -11.94
CA LYS A 244 9.42 -6.65 -12.93
C LYS A 244 10.56 -5.74 -12.48
N GLU A 245 10.25 -4.54 -11.98
CA GLU A 245 11.25 -3.62 -11.45
C GLU A 245 12.06 -4.27 -10.31
N GLN A 246 11.39 -4.93 -9.37
CA GLN A 246 12.04 -5.65 -8.28
C GLN A 246 12.89 -6.82 -8.78
N VAL A 247 12.43 -7.55 -9.81
CA VAL A 247 13.20 -8.61 -10.45
C VAL A 247 14.47 -8.05 -11.10
N TYR A 248 14.36 -6.96 -11.87
CA TYR A 248 15.53 -6.32 -12.48
C TYR A 248 16.53 -5.82 -11.43
N TYR A 249 16.02 -5.21 -10.35
CA TYR A 249 16.85 -4.83 -9.22
C TYR A 249 17.62 -6.01 -8.65
N ALA A 250 16.94 -7.12 -8.34
CA ALA A 250 17.57 -8.33 -7.84
C ALA A 250 18.63 -8.90 -8.81
N LEU A 251 18.32 -8.97 -10.11
CA LEU A 251 19.26 -9.44 -11.13
C LEU A 251 20.50 -8.53 -11.27
N LEU A 252 20.34 -7.22 -11.10
CA LEU A 252 21.46 -6.27 -11.14
C LEU A 252 22.35 -6.39 -9.90
N THR A 253 21.78 -6.61 -8.73
CA THR A 253 22.54 -6.66 -7.48
C THR A 253 23.18 -8.02 -7.19
N ASN A 254 22.63 -9.11 -7.75
CA ASN A 254 23.11 -10.48 -7.53
C ASN A 254 24.35 -10.86 -8.36
N ASN A 255 24.77 -10.02 -9.31
CA ASN A 255 25.94 -10.25 -10.17
C ASN A 255 27.24 -9.59 -9.64
N ASN A 256 27.24 -9.05 -8.42
CA ASN A 256 28.39 -8.46 -7.74
C ASN A 256 28.80 -9.29 -6.52
#